data_AF-S4RHE4-F1
#
_entry.id   AF-S4RHE4-F1
#
_cell.length_a   1.000
_cell.length_b   1.000
_cell.length_c   1.000
_cell.angle_alpha   90.00
_cell.angle_beta   90.00
_cell.angle_gamma   90.00
#
_symmetry.space_group_name_H-M   'P 1'
#
loop_
_entity.id
_entity.type
_entity.pdbx_description
1 polymer ?
#
loop_
_entity_poly.entity_id
_entity_poly.type
_entity_poly.pdbx_seq_one_letter_code
_entity_poly.pdbx_strand_id
1 'polypeptide(L)'
;RSLDGRLQVSHRKGLPHVIYCRLWRWPDLHSHHELRAIDCCEFAFNLKKMEVCVNPYHYEQVETPVLPPVLVPRHTEIPELPPLDDYTSVPENTNFPTGLPSTYIPETPPPGYLSEDGESSDMQMPRS
;
A
#
# COMPACT_ATOMS: atom_id res chain seq x y z
N ARG A 1 1.55 -7.27 19.30
CA ARG A 1 1.26 -6.28 18.23
C ARG A 1 2.05 -6.67 16.97
N SER A 2 1.46 -6.68 15.77
CA SER A 2 2.20 -6.84 14.49
C SER A 2 3.26 -5.74 14.34
N LEU A 3 4.31 -5.93 13.54
CA LEU A 3 5.38 -4.94 13.38
C LEU A 3 4.86 -3.54 12.97
N ASP A 4 3.90 -3.52 12.05
CA ASP A 4 3.19 -2.33 11.55
C ASP A 4 1.99 -1.91 12.41
N GLY A 5 1.65 -2.68 13.45
CA GLY A 5 0.52 -2.42 14.34
C GLY A 5 -0.86 -2.75 13.75
N ARG A 6 -0.94 -3.40 12.59
CA ARG A 6 -2.22 -3.74 11.94
C ARG A 6 -2.69 -5.15 12.29
N LEU A 7 -4.01 -5.30 12.40
CA LEU A 7 -4.72 -6.57 12.54
C LEU A 7 -5.37 -6.93 11.21
N GLN A 8 -5.24 -8.19 10.80
CA GLN A 8 -5.90 -8.73 9.60
C GLN A 8 -7.06 -9.65 10.00
N VAL A 9 -8.25 -9.38 9.48
CA VAL A 9 -9.45 -10.20 9.69
C VAL A 9 -10.14 -10.37 8.32
N SER A 10 -10.35 -11.62 7.88
CA SER A 10 -11.01 -11.94 6.60
C SER A 10 -10.52 -11.07 5.41
N HIS A 11 -9.23 -11.15 5.10
CA HIS A 11 -8.56 -10.40 4.03
C HIS A 11 -8.54 -8.87 4.16
N ARG A 12 -9.12 -8.28 5.20
CA ARG A 12 -9.08 -6.83 5.46
C ARG A 12 -8.06 -6.51 6.54
N LYS A 13 -7.24 -5.48 6.33
CA LYS A 13 -6.24 -4.99 7.29
C LYS A 13 -6.69 -3.65 7.88
N GLY A 14 -6.58 -3.50 9.19
CA GLY A 14 -6.89 -2.25 9.88
C GLY A 14 -6.20 -2.15 11.23
N LEU A 15 -6.26 -0.99 11.86
CA LEU A 15 -5.72 -0.82 13.22
C LEU A 15 -6.71 -1.39 14.23
N PRO A 16 -6.29 -2.22 15.19
CA PRO A 16 -7.21 -2.94 16.08
C PRO A 16 -8.08 -1.99 16.91
N HIS A 17 -7.50 -0.96 17.52
CA HIS A 17 -8.25 0.03 18.30
C HIS A 17 -9.30 0.77 17.44
N VAL A 18 -8.98 1.09 16.17
CA VAL A 18 -9.94 1.71 15.24
C VAL A 18 -11.09 0.77 14.90
N ILE A 19 -10.79 -0.51 14.60
CA ILE A 19 -11.81 -1.51 14.27
C ILE A 19 -12.81 -1.63 15.42
N TYR A 20 -12.32 -1.80 16.65
CA TYR A 20 -13.17 -1.98 17.82
C TYR A 20 -13.92 -0.70 18.23
N CYS A 21 -13.29 0.48 18.14
CA CYS A 21 -13.99 1.75 18.36
C CYS A 21 -15.12 1.96 17.34
N ARG A 22 -14.90 1.59 16.07
CA ARG A 22 -15.91 1.67 15.02
C ARG A 22 -17.10 0.74 15.28
N LEU A 23 -16.83 -0.48 15.75
CA LEU A 23 -17.87 -1.48 16.03
C LEU A 23 -18.80 -1.08 17.18
N TRP A 24 -18.26 -0.42 18.23
CA TRP A 24 -19.00 -0.25 19.50
C TRP A 24 -19.36 1.18 19.87
N ARG A 25 -18.72 2.20 19.29
CA ARG A 25 -18.98 3.60 19.68
C ARG A 25 -19.30 4.50 18.49
N TRP A 26 -18.46 4.48 17.46
CA TRP A 26 -18.53 5.44 16.36
C TRP A 26 -18.54 4.72 15.00
N PRO A 27 -19.71 4.31 14.49
CA PRO A 27 -19.80 3.57 13.21
C PRO A 27 -19.21 4.36 12.03
N ASP A 28 -19.28 5.70 12.09
CA ASP A 28 -18.80 6.61 11.05
C ASP A 28 -17.32 7.01 11.24
N LEU A 29 -16.58 6.37 12.15
CA LEU A 29 -15.16 6.67 12.36
C LEU A 29 -14.35 6.31 11.11
N HIS A 30 -13.67 7.26 10.46
CA HIS A 30 -12.95 7.00 9.20
C HIS A 30 -11.50 6.62 9.44
N SER A 31 -10.82 7.35 10.33
CA SER A 31 -9.38 7.23 10.57
C SER A 31 -9.01 7.19 12.05
N HIS A 32 -7.83 6.67 12.35
CA HIS A 32 -7.24 6.72 13.70
C HIS A 32 -6.94 8.14 14.18
N HIS A 33 -6.81 9.12 13.27
CA HIS A 33 -6.58 10.52 13.62
C HIS A 33 -7.77 11.15 14.36
N GLU A 34 -8.96 10.57 14.21
CA GLU A 34 -10.16 10.97 14.95
C GLU A 34 -10.21 10.36 16.35
N LEU A 35 -9.22 9.56 16.77
CA LEU A 35 -9.17 8.96 18.10
C LEU A 35 -7.98 9.51 18.89
N ARG A 36 -8.25 9.94 20.12
CA ARG A 36 -7.24 10.24 21.13
C ARG A 36 -7.42 9.27 22.30
N ALA A 37 -6.33 8.73 22.84
CA ALA A 37 -6.42 7.92 24.05
C ALA A 37 -6.53 8.82 25.28
N ILE A 38 -7.32 8.40 26.27
CA ILE A 38 -7.38 9.08 27.57
C ILE A 38 -6.08 8.88 28.35
N ASP A 39 -5.74 9.83 29.23
CA ASP A 39 -4.44 9.86 29.91
C ASP A 39 -4.18 8.63 30.79
N CYS A 40 -5.21 7.98 31.33
CA CYS A 40 -5.07 6.78 32.15
C CYS A 40 -4.88 5.48 31.35
N CYS A 41 -4.85 5.54 30.01
CA CYS A 41 -4.67 4.35 29.18
C CYS A 41 -3.20 3.91 29.14
N GLU A 42 -2.85 2.88 29.91
CA GLU A 42 -1.47 2.37 29.98
C GLU A 42 -0.96 1.78 28.66
N PHE A 43 -1.85 1.26 27.81
CA PHE A 43 -1.50 0.57 26.55
C PHE A 43 -2.02 1.30 25.31
N ALA A 44 -2.13 2.63 25.38
CA ALA A 44 -2.60 3.43 24.26
C ALA A 44 -1.75 3.22 22.99
N PHE A 45 -2.38 3.27 21.82
CA PHE A 45 -1.74 2.98 20.54
C PHE A 45 -0.50 3.85 20.25
N ASN A 46 -0.54 5.13 20.62
CA ASN A 46 0.54 6.10 20.43
C ASN A 46 1.79 5.81 21.30
N LEU A 47 1.66 5.03 22.38
CA LEU A 47 2.78 4.66 23.25
C LEU A 47 3.71 3.60 22.64
N LYS A 48 3.33 2.99 21.50
CA LYS A 48 4.14 2.01 20.75
C LYS A 48 4.65 0.82 21.60
N LYS A 49 3.89 0.43 22.63
CA LYS A 49 4.18 -0.77 23.45
C LYS A 49 3.99 -2.07 22.66
N MET A 50 4.40 -3.19 23.25
CA MET A 50 4.20 -4.54 22.67
C MET A 50 2.74 -4.92 22.53
N GLU A 51 1.90 -4.41 23.43
CA GLU A 51 0.45 -4.58 23.45
C GLU A 51 -0.26 -3.27 23.14
N VAL A 52 -1.49 -3.36 22.64
CA VAL A 52 -2.31 -2.21 22.27
C VAL A 52 -3.68 -2.37 22.93
N CYS A 53 -4.11 -1.34 23.64
CA CYS A 53 -5.45 -1.26 24.20
C CYS A 53 -6.47 -1.13 23.07
N VAL A 54 -7.47 -2.01 23.08
CA VAL A 54 -8.59 -2.01 22.13
C VAL A 54 -9.92 -1.60 22.75
N ASN A 55 -9.95 -1.33 24.05
CA ASN A 55 -11.15 -0.90 24.75
C ASN A 55 -11.63 0.45 24.19
N PRO A 56 -12.82 0.53 23.57
CA PRO A 56 -13.31 1.76 22.97
C PRO A 56 -13.45 2.91 23.97
N TYR A 57 -13.71 2.61 25.24
CA TYR A 57 -13.89 3.62 26.30
C TYR A 57 -12.58 4.24 26.78
N HIS A 58 -11.43 3.70 26.37
CA HIS A 58 -10.13 4.33 26.60
C HIS A 58 -9.73 5.33 25.50
N TYR A 59 -10.60 5.54 24.52
CA TYR A 59 -10.41 6.52 23.47
C TYR A 59 -11.55 7.53 23.48
N GLU A 60 -11.29 8.73 23.01
CA GLU A 60 -12.27 9.78 22.76
C GLU A 60 -12.19 10.19 21.29
N GLN A 61 -13.34 10.56 20.72
CA GLN A 61 -13.37 11.08 19.35
C GLN A 61 -12.94 12.53 19.37
N VAL A 62 -12.01 12.89 18.49
CA VAL A 62 -11.51 14.25 18.31
C VAL A 62 -11.72 14.68 16.87
N GLU A 63 -11.93 15.98 16.65
CA GLU A 63 -11.98 16.54 15.30
C GLU A 63 -10.59 16.50 14.66
N THR A 64 -10.52 16.03 13.41
CA THR A 64 -9.29 16.09 12.63
C THR A 64 -9.06 17.53 12.17
N PRO A 65 -7.85 18.08 12.37
CA PRO A 65 -7.56 19.44 11.92
C PRO A 65 -7.72 19.52 10.40
N VAL A 66 -8.56 20.44 9.93
CA VAL A 66 -8.68 20.77 8.51
C VAL A 66 -7.39 21.47 8.08
N LEU A 67 -6.66 20.84 7.16
CA LEU A 67 -5.51 21.47 6.54
C LEU A 67 -5.98 22.60 5.62
N PRO A 68 -5.31 23.78 5.65
CA PRO A 68 -5.61 24.84 4.71
C PRO A 68 -5.34 24.37 3.27
N PRO A 69 -6.08 24.89 2.26
CA PRO A 69 -5.86 24.54 0.87
C PRO A 69 -4.41 24.82 0.44
N VAL A 70 -3.71 23.80 -0.03
CA VAL A 70 -2.37 23.97 -0.62
C VAL A 70 -2.53 24.53 -2.03
N LEU A 71 -2.10 25.77 -2.23
CA LEU A 71 -1.98 26.36 -3.56
C LEU A 71 -0.79 25.71 -4.27
N VAL A 72 -1.06 24.79 -5.19
CA VAL A 72 -0.05 24.28 -6.11
C VAL A 72 0.11 25.25 -7.28
N PRO A 73 1.33 25.76 -7.57
CA PRO A 73 1.56 26.48 -8.82
C PRO A 73 1.24 25.56 -10.01
N ARG A 74 0.22 25.92 -10.79
CA ARG A 74 -0.05 25.29 -12.09
C ARG A 74 0.96 25.84 -13.10
N HIS A 75 2.23 25.44 -13.02
CA HIS A 75 3.13 25.68 -14.13
C HIS A 75 2.72 24.75 -15.29
N THR A 76 2.02 25.32 -16.27
CA THR A 76 1.74 24.69 -17.57
C THR A 76 2.94 24.73 -18.51
N GLU A 77 4.04 25.33 -18.10
CA GLU A 77 5.25 25.45 -18.90
C GLU A 77 6.20 24.31 -18.51
N ILE A 78 6.09 23.20 -19.24
CA ILE A 78 7.14 22.18 -19.32
C ILE A 78 8.37 22.91 -19.87
N PRO A 79 9.50 23.01 -19.15
CA PRO A 79 10.73 23.48 -19.75
C PRO A 79 11.02 22.55 -20.93
N GLU A 80 11.10 23.10 -22.14
CA GLU A 80 11.52 22.35 -23.32
C GLU A 80 12.82 21.61 -22.96
N LEU A 81 12.72 20.29 -22.88
CA LEU A 81 13.89 19.46 -22.65
C LEU A 81 14.87 19.77 -23.81
N PRO A 82 16.14 20.07 -23.52
CA PRO A 82 17.12 20.25 -24.59
C PRO A 82 17.13 18.99 -25.46
N PRO A 83 17.37 19.12 -26.79
CA PRO A 83 17.50 17.97 -27.67
C PRO A 83 18.50 16.99 -27.06
N LEU A 84 18.12 15.72 -26.96
CA LEU A 84 19.07 14.67 -26.64
C LEU A 84 20.02 14.57 -27.83
N ASP A 85 21.12 15.31 -27.78
CA ASP A 85 22.27 15.06 -28.62
C ASP A 85 22.69 13.62 -28.35
N ASP A 86 22.75 12.85 -29.42
CA ASP A 86 23.03 11.42 -29.49
C ASP A 86 24.27 11.07 -28.63
N TYR A 87 24.04 10.67 -27.37
CA TYR A 87 25.12 10.33 -26.44
C TYR A 87 25.58 8.90 -26.73
N THR A 88 26.08 8.68 -27.95
CA THR A 88 26.92 7.52 -28.26
C THR A 88 28.38 7.86 -27.92
N SER A 89 28.63 8.26 -26.67
CA SER A 89 29.98 8.24 -26.11
C SER A 89 30.00 7.20 -24.98
N VAL A 90 30.19 5.95 -25.40
CA VAL A 90 30.57 4.86 -24.51
C VAL A 90 31.94 5.21 -23.91
N PRO A 91 32.12 5.22 -22.58
CA PRO A 91 33.44 5.42 -22.00
C PRO A 91 34.36 4.25 -22.38
N GLU A 92 35.62 4.58 -22.69
CA GLU A 92 36.67 3.71 -23.26
C GLU A 92 37.09 2.53 -22.35
N ASN A 93 36.45 2.36 -21.19
CA ASN A 93 36.69 1.26 -20.25
C ASN A 93 35.66 0.12 -20.34
N THR A 94 34.72 0.18 -21.29
CA THR A 94 33.66 -0.81 -21.40
C THR A 94 34.02 -1.88 -22.45
N ASN A 95 34.66 -2.97 -22.03
CA ASN A 95 34.90 -4.12 -22.90
C ASN A 95 33.74 -5.12 -22.79
N PHE A 96 32.71 -4.96 -23.62
CA PHE A 96 31.71 -6.01 -23.85
C PHE A 96 32.08 -6.80 -25.11
N PRO A 97 32.03 -8.14 -25.09
CA PRO A 97 32.30 -8.92 -26.29
C PRO A 97 31.21 -8.64 -27.33
N THR A 98 31.59 -7.95 -28.40
CA THR A 98 30.74 -7.65 -29.55
C THR A 98 30.29 -8.95 -30.21
N GLY A 99 28.97 -9.13 -30.32
CA GLY A 99 28.42 -9.96 -31.37
C GLY A 99 27.06 -10.55 -31.06
N LEU A 100 25.98 -9.80 -31.33
CA LEU A 100 24.77 -10.30 -31.98
C LEU A 100 24.06 -9.12 -32.67
N PRO A 101 23.58 -9.25 -33.93
CA PRO A 101 22.87 -8.19 -34.61
C PRO A 101 21.45 -8.04 -34.05
N SER A 102 21.01 -6.78 -34.01
CA SER A 102 19.64 -6.33 -33.78
C SER A 102 18.60 -7.22 -34.48
N THR A 103 17.65 -7.75 -33.70
CA THR A 103 16.21 -7.89 -33.99
C THR A 103 15.58 -8.75 -32.88
N TYR A 104 14.28 -8.57 -32.62
CA TYR A 104 13.45 -9.18 -31.56
C TYR A 104 13.36 -8.39 -30.24
N ILE A 105 12.50 -7.37 -30.26
CA ILE A 105 11.74 -6.97 -29.07
C ILE A 105 10.56 -7.96 -28.98
N PRO A 106 10.40 -8.76 -27.92
CA PRO A 106 9.14 -9.45 -27.68
C PRO A 106 8.11 -8.43 -27.18
N GLU A 107 7.02 -8.25 -27.94
CA GLU A 107 5.83 -7.55 -27.49
C GLU A 107 5.27 -8.23 -26.24
N THR A 108 5.26 -7.51 -25.11
CA THR A 108 4.44 -7.88 -23.96
C THR A 108 2.99 -7.47 -24.26
N PRO A 109 2.01 -8.40 -24.21
CA PRO A 109 0.62 -8.01 -24.43
C PRO A 109 0.09 -7.21 -23.21
N PRO A 110 -0.89 -6.32 -23.42
CA PRO A 110 -1.48 -5.50 -22.36
C PRO A 110 -2.24 -6.36 -21.33
N PRO A 111 -2.43 -5.87 -20.09
CA PRO A 111 -3.06 -6.63 -19.02
C PRO A 111 -4.56 -6.78 -19.29
N GLY A 112 -4.95 -7.90 -19.88
CA GLY A 112 -6.34 -8.13 -20.26
C GLY A 112 -6.59 -9.45 -20.98
N TYR A 113 -6.14 -10.56 -20.40
CA TYR A 113 -6.67 -11.87 -20.76
C TYR A 113 -6.71 -12.76 -19.51
N LEU A 114 -7.90 -12.96 -18.95
CA LEU A 114 -8.18 -14.13 -18.13
C LEU A 114 -8.08 -15.33 -19.06
N SER A 115 -7.12 -16.23 -18.83
CA SER A 115 -7.28 -17.61 -19.30
C SER A 115 -8.12 -18.33 -18.26
N GLU A 116 -9.42 -18.46 -18.55
CA GLU A 116 -10.14 -19.66 -18.10
C GLU A 116 -9.49 -20.89 -18.75
N ASP A 117 -9.67 -22.04 -18.11
CA ASP A 117 -9.33 -23.40 -18.58
C ASP A 117 -8.03 -24.01 -18.01
N GLY A 118 -8.21 -24.80 -16.95
CA GLY A 118 -7.19 -25.66 -16.33
C GLY A 118 -7.81 -26.75 -15.47
N GLU A 119 -8.68 -27.56 -16.10
CA GLU A 119 -8.93 -28.99 -15.85
C GLU A 119 -8.81 -29.51 -14.40
N SER A 120 -9.93 -29.57 -13.66
CA SER A 120 -10.05 -30.43 -12.48
C SER A 120 -10.21 -31.88 -12.93
N SER A 121 -9.10 -32.60 -13.05
CA SER A 121 -9.11 -34.04 -13.26
C SER A 121 -9.80 -34.73 -12.09
N ASP A 122 -10.89 -35.41 -12.42
CA ASP A 122 -11.65 -36.32 -11.58
C ASP A 122 -10.72 -37.41 -11.02
N MET A 123 -10.50 -37.43 -9.70
CA MET A 123 -9.91 -38.58 -9.02
C MET A 123 -10.83 -39.06 -7.92
N GLN A 124 -11.82 -39.82 -8.39
CA GLN A 124 -12.71 -40.69 -7.64
C GLN A 124 -11.93 -41.57 -6.65
N MET A 125 -12.12 -41.33 -5.34
CA MET A 125 -11.72 -42.28 -4.30
C MET A 125 -12.71 -43.47 -4.29
N PRO A 126 -12.25 -44.73 -4.41
CA PRO A 126 -13.07 -45.84 -4.01
C PRO A 126 -13.05 -45.98 -2.49
N ARG A 127 -14.26 -45.97 -1.95
CA ARG A 127 -14.63 -46.30 -0.58
C ARG A 127 -14.36 -47.77 -0.29
N SER A 128 -13.53 -48.05 0.72
CA SER A 128 -13.62 -49.21 1.63
C SER A 128 -12.56 -49.11 2.71
#